data_AF-A0A142X0Q6-F1
#
_entry.id   AF-A0A142X0Q6-F1
#
_cell.length_a   1.000
_cell.length_b   1.000
_cell.length_c   1.000
_cell.angle_alpha   90.00
_cell.angle_beta   90.00
_cell.angle_gamma   90.00
#
_symmetry.space_group_name_H-M   'P 1'
#
loop_
_entity.id
_entity.type
_entity.pdbx_description
1 polymer ?
#
loop_
_entity_poly.entity_id
_entity_poly.type
_entity_poly.pdbx_seq_one_letter_code
_entity_poly.pdbx_strand_id
1 'polypeptide(L)'
;MNQVLHAAVSGVLLLVLAGTGLVSPVRGQERSRGSRTAAPVPGLIREALRDDAVRKEMGLTDDQVEKLRKISEETDFFGRLGPMFQKLRTAETDDDRLKLREELRVLSESLSLEQDAKVKQVVDETQFRRGTQISLQRQGARALMRPDVTRDLGITQAQADELKRLAQDFSASGFQSPFASATEDGRKAQKEFEARMLGVLTEEQKAKWTEMLGPPGPPAPDPGPVFGSSGFGSSGFAPGTARGNPEASSRSIRGGTGSQVAGFQIPLPTSYGMIDDESIAGQIQFIAALEVHAARGRTLSLNRDQVQLLTNLQARIQFDQRLNSLRQRLTEARTFAECAAVRTESCCALEEWNAEIETELRMIVGDQEFARLRPAILKRQGLWALTRSDVAAELKLSDEQREQLKEILNDYRTAAAEAPVDAPRPERSRLAAPFEQKMLEVLTIEQRTQWKAATER
;
A
#
# COMPACT_ATOMS: atom_id res chain seq x y z
N MET A 1 26.94 66.85 20.82
CA MET A 1 27.67 66.36 19.63
C MET A 1 26.88 65.16 19.09
N ASN A 2 25.73 65.44 18.46
CA ASN A 2 25.49 65.43 17.00
C ASN A 2 25.52 63.98 16.47
N GLN A 3 24.38 63.27 16.33
CA GLN A 3 23.34 63.37 15.28
C GLN A 3 23.86 63.23 13.83
N VAL A 4 22.99 62.64 12.99
CA VAL A 4 23.05 62.39 11.52
C VAL A 4 23.32 60.89 11.25
N LEU A 5 22.39 60.05 10.75
CA LEU A 5 21.50 60.20 9.58
C LEU A 5 20.23 59.29 9.72
N HIS A 6 19.06 59.91 9.63
CA HIS A 6 17.78 59.31 9.18
C HIS A 6 17.69 59.49 7.64
N ALA A 7 17.00 58.59 6.91
CA ALA A 7 15.90 58.90 5.97
C ALA A 7 15.71 57.86 4.84
N ALA A 8 14.48 57.35 4.73
CA ALA A 8 13.68 57.06 3.51
C ALA A 8 12.48 56.17 3.93
N VAL A 9 11.46 56.70 4.62
CA VAL A 9 10.25 57.39 4.11
C VAL A 9 9.38 56.54 3.19
N SER A 10 8.24 56.14 3.77
CA SER A 10 7.01 55.61 3.18
C SER A 10 6.34 56.54 2.16
N GLY A 11 5.56 55.98 1.23
CA GLY A 11 4.65 56.73 0.36
C GLY A 11 3.52 55.87 -0.19
N VAL A 12 2.31 56.11 0.31
CA VAL A 12 1.01 55.48 0.04
C VAL A 12 0.50 55.75 -1.39
N LEU A 13 -0.14 54.78 -2.04
CA LEU A 13 -1.24 55.09 -2.97
C LEU A 13 -2.36 54.04 -2.89
N LEU A 14 -3.51 54.53 -2.44
CA LEU A 14 -4.79 53.87 -2.30
C LEU A 14 -5.60 54.23 -3.54
N LEU A 15 -6.05 53.25 -4.34
CA LEU A 15 -6.94 53.50 -5.47
C LEU A 15 -8.10 52.50 -5.44
N VAL A 16 -9.24 53.01 -4.97
CA VAL A 16 -10.57 52.42 -5.09
C VAL A 16 -11.04 52.64 -6.53
N LEU A 17 -11.36 51.55 -7.23
CA LEU A 17 -12.28 51.59 -8.36
C LEU A 17 -13.26 50.41 -8.26
N ALA A 18 -14.52 50.78 -8.10
CA ALA A 18 -15.68 49.93 -8.27
C ALA A 18 -15.82 49.48 -9.73
N GLY A 19 -16.22 48.23 -9.94
CA GLY A 19 -16.52 47.67 -11.25
C GLY A 19 -17.39 46.42 -11.12
N THR A 20 -18.65 46.59 -11.46
CA THR A 20 -19.78 45.63 -11.49
C THR A 20 -19.64 44.47 -12.49
N GLY A 21 -20.26 43.33 -12.16
CA GLY A 21 -20.60 42.22 -13.08
C GLY A 21 -19.56 41.08 -13.06
N LEU A 22 -19.89 39.79 -12.89
CA LEU A 22 -21.09 39.03 -13.24
C LEU A 22 -21.31 37.93 -12.19
N VAL A 23 -22.51 37.88 -11.61
CA VAL A 23 -22.98 36.69 -10.90
C VAL A 23 -23.25 35.63 -11.96
N SER A 24 -22.38 34.63 -12.06
CA SER A 24 -22.68 33.43 -12.83
C SER A 24 -23.76 32.65 -12.06
N PRO A 25 -24.86 32.23 -12.73
CA PRO A 25 -25.84 31.40 -12.06
C PRO A 25 -25.19 30.08 -11.66
N VAL A 26 -25.35 29.74 -10.38
CA VAL A 26 -25.14 28.41 -9.83
C VAL A 26 -25.93 27.43 -10.70
N ARG A 27 -25.24 26.74 -11.61
CA ARG A 27 -25.80 25.61 -12.33
C ARG A 27 -26.03 24.51 -11.31
N GLY A 28 -27.29 24.12 -11.20
CA GLY A 28 -27.75 23.03 -10.35
C GLY A 28 -26.87 21.81 -10.49
N GLN A 29 -26.56 21.24 -9.35
CA GLN A 29 -25.91 19.97 -9.13
C GLN A 29 -26.72 18.87 -9.81
N GLU A 30 -26.46 18.69 -11.10
CA GLU A 30 -26.94 17.57 -11.89
C GLU A 30 -26.34 16.31 -11.25
N ARG A 31 -27.20 15.52 -10.61
CA ARG A 31 -26.86 14.21 -10.06
C ARG A 31 -26.29 13.37 -11.19
N SER A 32 -24.96 13.34 -11.28
CA SER A 32 -24.18 12.58 -12.25
C SER A 32 -24.64 11.13 -12.19
N ARG A 33 -25.46 10.77 -13.17
CA ARG A 33 -26.21 9.53 -13.23
C ARG A 33 -25.24 8.43 -13.66
N GLY A 34 -24.58 7.83 -12.67
CA GLY A 34 -23.97 6.50 -12.73
C GLY A 34 -23.04 6.26 -13.92
N SER A 35 -21.82 6.81 -13.86
CA SER A 35 -20.72 6.38 -14.72
C SER A 35 -20.41 4.89 -14.44
N ARG A 36 -20.94 4.00 -15.29
CA ARG A 36 -20.71 2.55 -15.29
C ARG A 36 -19.36 2.19 -15.92
N THR A 37 -18.30 2.88 -15.52
CA THR A 37 -16.94 2.59 -15.96
C THR A 37 -15.97 2.69 -14.78
N ALA A 38 -16.27 1.94 -13.72
CA ALA A 38 -15.19 1.45 -12.87
C ALA A 38 -14.40 0.46 -13.72
N ALA A 39 -13.43 0.98 -14.47
CA ALA A 39 -12.53 0.19 -15.29
C ALA A 39 -11.92 -0.90 -14.37
N PRO A 40 -11.96 -2.17 -14.78
CA PRO A 40 -11.37 -3.26 -14.02
C PRO A 40 -9.94 -2.88 -13.63
N VAL A 41 -9.58 -3.02 -12.36
CA VAL A 41 -8.19 -2.85 -11.94
C VAL A 41 -7.37 -3.85 -12.74
N PRO A 42 -6.43 -3.42 -13.60
CA PRO A 42 -5.73 -4.32 -14.50
C PRO A 42 -4.83 -5.26 -13.70
N GLY A 43 -5.22 -6.53 -13.59
CA GLY A 43 -4.30 -7.60 -13.21
C GLY A 43 -3.27 -7.75 -14.33
N LEU A 44 -2.01 -7.43 -14.03
CA LEU A 44 -0.94 -7.18 -15.00
C LEU A 44 -0.70 -8.31 -15.99
N ILE A 45 -0.69 -9.55 -15.54
CA ILE A 45 -0.42 -10.69 -16.40
C ILE A 45 -1.71 -11.13 -17.11
N ARG A 46 -2.88 -10.98 -16.48
CA ARG A 46 -4.18 -11.39 -17.05
C ARG A 46 -4.48 -10.69 -18.37
N GLU A 47 -4.21 -9.38 -18.46
CA GLU A 47 -4.47 -8.61 -19.69
C GLU A 47 -3.52 -9.02 -20.83
N ALA A 48 -2.26 -9.32 -20.49
CA ALA A 48 -1.26 -9.79 -21.44
C ALA A 48 -1.60 -11.18 -21.98
N LEU A 49 -2.07 -12.09 -21.11
CA LEU A 49 -2.40 -13.47 -21.48
C LEU A 49 -3.66 -13.63 -22.33
N ARG A 50 -4.55 -12.63 -22.35
CA ARG A 50 -5.72 -12.64 -23.25
C ARG A 50 -5.32 -12.49 -24.72
N ASP A 51 -4.19 -11.85 -24.97
CA ASP A 51 -3.70 -11.57 -26.30
C ASP A 51 -2.98 -12.79 -26.91
N ASP A 52 -3.43 -13.23 -28.08
CA ASP A 52 -2.80 -14.33 -28.83
C ASP A 52 -1.36 -14.00 -29.24
N ALA A 53 -1.06 -12.73 -29.55
CA ALA A 53 0.27 -12.31 -29.97
C ALA A 53 1.27 -12.44 -28.81
N VAL A 54 0.86 -12.03 -27.60
CA VAL A 54 1.66 -12.19 -26.38
C VAL A 54 1.87 -13.67 -26.05
N ARG A 55 0.81 -14.49 -26.13
CA ARG A 55 0.91 -15.93 -25.87
C ARG A 55 1.90 -16.62 -26.80
N LYS A 56 1.86 -16.28 -28.09
CA LYS A 56 2.80 -16.78 -29.10
C LYS A 56 4.23 -16.32 -28.84
N GLU A 57 4.44 -15.05 -28.54
CA GLU A 57 5.77 -14.50 -28.25
C GLU A 57 6.39 -15.12 -26.99
N MET A 58 5.60 -15.33 -25.95
CA MET A 58 6.04 -15.99 -24.72
C MET A 58 6.22 -17.51 -24.87
N GLY A 59 5.84 -18.08 -26.02
CA GLY A 59 5.91 -19.52 -26.27
C GLY A 59 5.07 -20.34 -25.28
N LEU A 60 3.92 -19.80 -24.85
CA LEU A 60 3.05 -20.50 -23.89
C LEU A 60 2.42 -21.73 -24.56
N THR A 61 2.48 -22.87 -23.88
CA THR A 61 1.82 -24.10 -24.34
C THR A 61 0.31 -24.03 -24.10
N ASP A 62 -0.46 -24.81 -24.85
CA ASP A 62 -1.93 -24.89 -24.65
C ASP A 62 -2.29 -25.29 -23.21
N ASP A 63 -1.51 -26.19 -22.61
CA ASP A 63 -1.66 -26.60 -21.20
C ASP A 63 -1.40 -25.45 -20.22
N GLN A 64 -0.39 -24.61 -20.47
CA GLN A 64 -0.12 -23.42 -19.66
C GLN A 64 -1.24 -22.40 -19.80
N VAL A 65 -1.70 -22.15 -21.03
CA VAL A 65 -2.83 -21.23 -21.31
C VAL A 65 -4.08 -21.69 -20.56
N GLU A 66 -4.40 -22.98 -20.60
CA GLU A 66 -5.56 -23.54 -19.90
C GLU A 66 -5.44 -23.44 -18.38
N LYS A 67 -4.25 -23.69 -17.81
CA LYS A 67 -4.00 -23.49 -16.37
C LYS A 67 -4.13 -22.02 -15.96
N LEU A 68 -3.60 -21.10 -16.77
CA LEU A 68 -3.70 -19.66 -16.51
C LEU A 68 -5.16 -19.17 -16.60
N ARG A 69 -5.96 -19.73 -17.51
CA ARG A 69 -7.41 -19.50 -17.58
C ARG A 69 -8.09 -19.92 -16.28
N LYS A 70 -7.80 -21.12 -15.77
CA LYS A 70 -8.32 -21.62 -14.49
C LYS A 70 -7.92 -20.74 -13.31
N ILE A 71 -6.66 -20.31 -13.22
CA ILE A 71 -6.21 -19.35 -12.18
C ILE A 71 -7.04 -18.06 -12.25
N SER A 72 -7.32 -17.55 -13.45
CA SER A 72 -8.15 -16.34 -13.62
C SER A 72 -9.61 -16.56 -13.19
N GLU A 73 -10.15 -17.76 -13.36
CA GLU A 73 -11.51 -18.11 -12.94
C GLU A 73 -11.60 -18.31 -11.43
N GLU A 74 -10.64 -19.04 -10.85
CA GLU A 74 -10.54 -19.30 -9.41
C GLU A 74 -10.31 -18.05 -8.59
N THR A 75 -9.57 -17.07 -9.12
CA THR A 75 -9.24 -15.87 -8.35
C THR A 75 -10.41 -14.89 -8.22
N ASP A 76 -11.61 -15.26 -8.73
CA ASP A 76 -12.89 -14.53 -8.71
C ASP A 76 -12.77 -13.07 -8.24
N PHE A 77 -12.05 -12.28 -9.03
CA PHE A 77 -11.66 -10.94 -8.64
C PHE A 77 -12.89 -10.05 -8.42
N PHE A 78 -13.91 -10.27 -9.26
CA PHE A 78 -15.17 -9.54 -9.18
C PHE A 78 -16.06 -10.02 -8.04
N GLY A 79 -16.10 -11.31 -7.72
CA GLY A 79 -16.84 -11.77 -6.54
C GLY A 79 -16.20 -11.31 -5.24
N ARG A 80 -14.86 -11.29 -5.16
CA ARG A 80 -14.13 -10.80 -3.98
C ARG A 80 -14.22 -9.28 -3.81
N LEU A 81 -14.13 -8.50 -4.89
CA LEU A 81 -14.24 -7.03 -4.83
C LEU A 81 -15.68 -6.50 -4.92
N GLY A 82 -16.63 -7.32 -5.38
CA GLY A 82 -18.03 -6.93 -5.60
C GLY A 82 -18.68 -6.27 -4.38
N PRO A 83 -18.59 -6.88 -3.19
CA PRO A 83 -19.10 -6.28 -1.95
C PRO A 83 -18.45 -4.92 -1.64
N MET A 84 -17.16 -4.76 -1.92
CA MET A 84 -16.44 -3.49 -1.71
C MET A 84 -16.93 -2.38 -2.64
N PHE A 85 -17.16 -2.69 -3.92
CA PHE A 85 -17.75 -1.73 -4.86
C PHE A 85 -19.19 -1.35 -4.47
N GLN A 86 -19.96 -2.30 -3.93
CA GLN A 86 -21.29 -2.01 -3.41
C GLN A 86 -21.21 -1.05 -2.22
N LYS A 87 -20.33 -1.31 -1.25
CA LYS A 87 -20.08 -0.41 -0.12
C LYS A 87 -19.64 0.98 -0.57
N LEU A 88 -18.71 1.07 -1.54
CA LEU A 88 -18.23 2.35 -2.06
C LEU A 88 -19.36 3.20 -2.68
N ARG A 89 -20.33 2.52 -3.31
CA ARG A 89 -21.49 3.16 -3.93
C ARG A 89 -22.51 3.63 -2.89
N THR A 90 -22.67 2.91 -1.79
CA THR A 90 -23.63 3.22 -0.72
C THR A 90 -23.04 4.08 0.39
N ALA A 91 -21.72 4.30 0.41
CA ALA A 91 -21.07 5.14 1.39
C ALA A 91 -21.62 6.58 1.36
N GLU A 92 -22.12 7.04 2.51
CA GLU A 92 -22.80 8.32 2.68
C GLU A 92 -21.80 9.47 2.84
N THR A 93 -20.68 9.22 3.51
CA THR A 93 -19.66 10.23 3.80
C THR A 93 -18.43 10.09 2.91
N ASP A 94 -17.67 11.17 2.77
CA ASP A 94 -16.40 11.14 2.04
C ASP A 94 -15.29 10.42 2.81
N ASP A 95 -15.33 10.45 4.15
CA ASP A 95 -14.38 9.71 5.00
C ASP A 95 -14.56 8.19 4.82
N ASP A 96 -15.80 7.70 4.81
CA ASP A 96 -16.09 6.29 4.56
C ASP A 96 -15.62 5.86 3.16
N ARG A 97 -15.78 6.73 2.16
CA ARG A 97 -15.26 6.47 0.80
C ARG A 97 -13.75 6.40 0.77
N LEU A 98 -13.06 7.25 1.53
CA LEU A 98 -11.59 7.22 1.62
C LEU A 98 -11.10 5.92 2.25
N LYS A 99 -11.72 5.49 3.36
CA LYS A 99 -11.41 4.21 4.02
C LYS A 99 -11.64 3.03 3.08
N LEU A 100 -12.81 3.00 2.44
CA LEU A 100 -13.15 1.94 1.48
C LEU A 100 -12.21 1.91 0.26
N ARG A 101 -11.71 3.06 -0.21
CA ARG A 101 -10.69 3.10 -1.27
C ARG A 101 -9.37 2.51 -0.83
N GLU A 102 -8.96 2.76 0.42
CA GLU A 102 -7.73 2.19 0.96
C GLU A 102 -7.87 0.68 1.19
N GLU A 103 -8.98 0.22 1.76
CA GLU A 103 -9.31 -1.20 1.87
C GLU A 103 -9.32 -1.87 0.48
N LEU A 104 -9.92 -1.23 -0.52
CA LEU A 104 -9.92 -1.71 -1.91
C LEU A 104 -8.50 -1.78 -2.48
N ARG A 105 -7.64 -0.80 -2.17
CA ARG A 105 -6.23 -0.79 -2.60
C ARG A 105 -5.47 -1.98 -2.01
N VAL A 106 -5.56 -2.17 -0.70
CA VAL A 106 -4.90 -3.28 0.02
C VAL A 106 -5.40 -4.63 -0.47
N LEU A 107 -6.72 -4.78 -0.61
CA LEU A 107 -7.32 -6.02 -1.13
C LEU A 107 -6.86 -6.28 -2.57
N SER A 108 -6.89 -5.28 -3.44
CA SER A 108 -6.41 -5.42 -4.82
C SER A 108 -4.94 -5.81 -4.89
N GLU A 109 -4.09 -5.26 -4.02
CA GLU A 109 -2.67 -5.60 -3.93
C GLU A 109 -2.48 -7.06 -3.49
N SER A 110 -3.21 -7.49 -2.45
CA SER A 110 -3.16 -8.88 -1.97
C SER A 110 -3.59 -9.89 -3.05
N LEU A 111 -4.65 -9.57 -3.80
CA LEU A 111 -5.13 -10.41 -4.89
C LEU A 111 -4.12 -10.46 -6.03
N SER A 112 -3.44 -9.35 -6.34
CA SER A 112 -2.38 -9.33 -7.35
C SER A 112 -1.22 -10.23 -6.95
N LEU A 113 -0.77 -10.18 -5.70
CA LEU A 113 0.32 -11.02 -5.21
C LEU A 113 -0.05 -12.51 -5.20
N GLU A 114 -1.28 -12.84 -4.79
CA GLU A 114 -1.79 -14.22 -4.85
C GLU A 114 -1.82 -14.74 -6.30
N GLN A 115 -2.29 -13.91 -7.24
CA GLN A 115 -2.30 -14.26 -8.66
C GLN A 115 -0.90 -14.47 -9.20
N ASP A 116 0.02 -13.54 -8.95
CA ASP A 116 1.39 -13.64 -9.43
C ASP A 116 2.08 -14.90 -8.90
N ALA A 117 1.85 -15.27 -7.63
CA ALA A 117 2.37 -16.50 -7.05
C ALA A 117 1.82 -17.76 -7.76
N LYS A 118 0.53 -17.81 -8.09
CA LYS A 118 -0.07 -18.93 -8.84
C LYS A 118 0.43 -18.98 -10.29
N VAL A 119 0.56 -17.82 -10.94
CA VAL A 119 1.09 -17.72 -12.31
C VAL A 119 2.51 -18.28 -12.38
N LYS A 120 3.38 -17.94 -11.42
CA LYS A 120 4.76 -18.46 -11.32
C LYS A 120 4.88 -19.98 -11.17
N GLN A 121 3.79 -20.66 -10.77
CA GLN A 121 3.77 -22.14 -10.72
C GLN A 121 3.49 -22.77 -12.09
N VAL A 122 2.98 -21.98 -13.04
CA VAL A 122 2.57 -22.45 -14.38
C VAL A 122 3.56 -22.06 -15.46
N VAL A 123 4.09 -20.82 -15.38
CA VAL A 123 5.07 -20.30 -16.33
C VAL A 123 6.46 -20.34 -15.72
N ASP A 124 7.50 -20.46 -16.55
CA ASP A 124 8.87 -20.35 -16.06
C ASP A 124 9.27 -18.89 -15.75
N GLU A 125 10.43 -18.70 -15.12
CA GLU A 125 10.93 -17.38 -14.73
C GLU A 125 11.16 -16.44 -15.94
N THR A 126 11.58 -16.99 -17.08
CA THR A 126 11.82 -16.18 -18.30
C THR A 126 10.51 -15.71 -18.89
N GLN A 127 9.50 -16.58 -18.96
CA GLN A 127 8.14 -16.26 -19.37
C GLN A 127 7.52 -15.25 -18.41
N PHE A 128 7.63 -15.46 -17.09
CA PHE A 128 7.10 -14.54 -16.09
C PHE A 128 7.70 -13.14 -16.26
N ARG A 129 9.02 -13.04 -16.31
CA ARG A 129 9.73 -11.76 -16.53
C ARG A 129 9.30 -11.08 -17.83
N ARG A 130 9.15 -11.83 -18.93
CA ARG A 130 8.70 -11.27 -20.20
C ARG A 130 7.25 -10.78 -20.13
N GLY A 131 6.37 -11.53 -19.46
CA GLY A 131 4.99 -11.12 -19.21
C GLY A 131 4.91 -9.82 -18.40
N THR A 132 5.75 -9.68 -17.37
CA THR A 132 5.86 -8.45 -16.57
C THR A 132 6.32 -7.27 -17.44
N GLN A 133 7.37 -7.44 -18.26
CA GLN A 133 7.85 -6.41 -19.20
C GLN A 133 6.74 -5.92 -20.13
N ILE A 134 6.03 -6.83 -20.79
CA ILE A 134 4.92 -6.50 -21.70
C ILE A 134 3.81 -5.75 -20.93
N SER A 135 3.52 -6.17 -19.71
CA SER A 135 2.51 -5.50 -18.89
C SER A 135 2.91 -4.08 -18.50
N LEU A 136 4.17 -3.86 -18.09
CA LEU A 136 4.71 -2.53 -17.82
C LEU A 136 4.62 -1.62 -19.04
N GLN A 137 4.97 -2.14 -20.22
CA GLN A 137 4.86 -1.39 -21.48
C GLN A 137 3.41 -0.98 -21.79
N ARG A 138 2.44 -1.89 -21.58
CA ARG A 138 1.01 -1.60 -21.81
C ARG A 138 0.45 -0.57 -20.84
N GLN A 139 0.95 -0.55 -19.60
CA GLN A 139 0.53 0.42 -18.59
C GLN A 139 1.20 1.78 -18.75
N GLY A 140 2.36 1.82 -19.40
CA GLY A 140 3.14 3.03 -19.57
C GLY A 140 3.50 3.66 -18.23
N ALA A 141 3.50 4.98 -18.15
CA ALA A 141 3.93 5.71 -16.95
C ALA A 141 3.03 5.51 -15.73
N ARG A 142 1.81 4.96 -15.88
CA ARG A 142 0.93 4.64 -14.74
C ARG A 142 1.50 3.52 -13.87
N ALA A 143 2.29 2.63 -14.45
CA ALA A 143 2.94 1.56 -13.70
C ALA A 143 3.96 2.07 -12.67
N LEU A 144 4.44 3.32 -12.79
CA LEU A 144 5.31 3.96 -11.80
C LEU A 144 4.68 4.10 -10.40
N MET A 145 3.35 4.00 -10.30
CA MET A 145 2.66 4.03 -9.00
C MET A 145 2.45 2.64 -8.39
N ARG A 146 2.90 1.58 -9.06
CA ARG A 146 2.77 0.22 -8.51
C ARG A 146 3.78 0.01 -7.37
N PRO A 147 3.40 -0.63 -6.25
CA PRO A 147 4.30 -0.80 -5.11
C PRO A 147 5.63 -1.49 -5.44
N ASP A 148 5.61 -2.51 -6.30
CA ASP A 148 6.81 -3.22 -6.74
C ASP A 148 7.72 -2.34 -7.61
N VAL A 149 7.14 -1.60 -8.56
CA VAL A 149 7.90 -0.67 -9.41
C VAL A 149 8.47 0.49 -8.61
N THR A 150 7.69 1.07 -7.70
CA THR A 150 8.12 2.14 -6.79
C THR A 150 9.31 1.70 -5.95
N ARG A 151 9.25 0.49 -5.37
CA ARG A 151 10.35 -0.08 -4.59
C ARG A 151 11.58 -0.33 -5.47
N ASP A 152 11.41 -0.96 -6.62
CA ASP A 152 12.52 -1.35 -7.48
C ASP A 152 13.22 -0.11 -8.07
N LEU A 153 12.48 0.94 -8.42
CA LEU A 153 13.04 2.22 -8.88
C LEU A 153 13.54 3.11 -7.73
N GLY A 154 13.30 2.75 -6.47
CA GLY A 154 13.65 3.59 -5.32
C GLY A 154 12.98 4.97 -5.38
N ILE A 155 11.71 5.01 -5.80
CA ILE A 155 10.94 6.26 -5.87
C ILE A 155 10.76 6.81 -4.46
N THR A 156 11.17 8.06 -4.25
CA THR A 156 11.04 8.74 -2.96
C THR A 156 9.59 9.10 -2.64
N GLN A 157 9.27 9.34 -1.36
CA GLN A 157 7.92 9.76 -0.97
C GLN A 157 7.46 11.03 -1.72
N ALA A 158 8.34 12.02 -1.86
CA ALA A 158 8.04 13.26 -2.57
C ALA A 158 7.72 13.02 -4.06
N GLN A 159 8.45 12.12 -4.72
CA GLN A 159 8.16 11.71 -6.10
C GLN A 159 6.84 10.94 -6.19
N ALA A 160 6.58 10.01 -5.26
CA ALA A 160 5.34 9.25 -5.22
C ALA A 160 4.11 10.16 -5.04
N ASP A 161 4.22 11.18 -4.18
CA ASP A 161 3.16 12.18 -3.98
C ASP A 161 2.93 13.01 -5.25
N GLU A 162 3.99 13.42 -5.95
CA GLU A 162 3.86 14.15 -7.22
C GLU A 162 3.26 13.28 -8.33
N LEU A 163 3.69 12.02 -8.47
CA LEU A 163 3.11 11.06 -9.42
C LEU A 163 1.60 10.86 -9.15
N LYS A 164 1.22 10.74 -7.88
CA LYS A 164 -0.19 10.62 -7.47
C LYS A 164 -0.98 11.88 -7.82
N ARG A 165 -0.42 13.07 -7.59
CA ARG A 165 -1.02 14.35 -7.95
C ARG A 165 -1.24 14.47 -9.46
N LEU A 166 -0.23 14.14 -10.26
CA LEU A 166 -0.32 14.12 -11.72
C LEU A 166 -1.42 13.16 -12.21
N ALA A 167 -1.51 11.96 -11.62
CA ALA A 167 -2.54 10.99 -11.96
C ALA A 167 -3.96 11.49 -11.61
N GLN A 168 -4.11 12.19 -10.48
CA GLN A 168 -5.37 12.82 -10.09
C GLN A 168 -5.76 13.96 -11.05
N ASP A 169 -4.81 14.84 -11.41
CA ASP A 169 -5.01 15.93 -12.37
C ASP A 169 -5.48 15.38 -13.73
N PHE A 170 -4.84 14.30 -14.21
CA PHE A 170 -5.20 13.65 -15.46
C PHE A 170 -6.56 12.92 -15.40
N SER A 171 -6.91 12.35 -14.24
CA SER A 171 -8.22 11.75 -14.04
C SER A 171 -9.32 12.83 -14.07
N ALA A 172 -9.09 13.96 -13.39
CA ALA A 172 -10.02 15.08 -13.32
C ALA A 172 -10.25 15.77 -14.66
N SER A 173 -9.30 15.70 -15.60
CA SER A 173 -9.46 16.28 -16.95
C SER A 173 -10.40 15.48 -17.85
N GLY A 174 -10.90 14.31 -17.42
CA GLY A 174 -11.86 13.49 -18.18
C GLY A 174 -11.26 12.68 -19.33
N PHE A 175 -9.96 12.85 -19.63
CA PHE A 175 -9.25 12.11 -20.68
C PHE A 175 -9.02 10.62 -20.35
N GLN A 176 -9.30 10.20 -19.11
CA GLN A 176 -9.26 8.79 -18.73
C GLN A 176 -10.42 7.98 -19.31
N SER A 177 -11.47 8.62 -19.83
CA SER A 177 -12.59 7.92 -20.48
C SER A 177 -12.11 7.20 -21.76
N PRO A 178 -12.49 5.92 -21.98
CA PRO A 178 -12.16 5.19 -23.22
C PRO A 178 -12.56 5.93 -24.50
N PHE A 179 -13.66 6.70 -24.43
CA PHE A 179 -14.12 7.52 -25.56
C PHE A 179 -13.25 8.75 -25.78
N ALA A 180 -12.80 9.40 -24.71
CA ALA A 180 -11.93 10.56 -24.79
C ALA A 180 -10.53 10.17 -25.27
N SER A 181 -9.99 9.02 -24.81
CA SER A 181 -8.68 8.53 -25.23
C SER A 181 -8.60 8.10 -26.70
N ALA A 182 -9.74 7.82 -27.35
CA ALA A 182 -9.78 7.44 -28.77
C ALA A 182 -9.61 8.63 -29.72
N THR A 183 -9.86 9.85 -29.26
CA THR A 183 -9.68 11.07 -30.07
C THR A 183 -8.19 11.38 -30.25
N GLU A 184 -7.86 12.22 -31.22
CA GLU A 184 -6.48 12.72 -31.40
C GLU A 184 -6.02 13.51 -30.16
N ASP A 185 -6.89 14.38 -29.64
CA ASP A 185 -6.63 15.17 -28.43
C ASP A 185 -6.40 14.28 -27.20
N GLY A 186 -7.18 13.20 -27.04
CA GLY A 186 -6.97 12.26 -25.94
C GLY A 186 -5.65 11.52 -26.02
N ARG A 187 -5.24 11.09 -27.22
CA ARG A 187 -3.92 10.47 -27.45
C ARG A 187 -2.78 11.46 -27.17
N LYS A 188 -2.93 12.72 -27.56
CA LYS A 188 -1.96 13.77 -27.26
C LYS A 188 -1.86 14.03 -25.75
N ALA A 189 -3.00 14.19 -25.08
CA ALA A 189 -3.07 14.37 -23.63
C ALA A 189 -2.44 13.19 -22.88
N GLN A 190 -2.65 11.95 -23.35
CA GLN A 190 -2.02 10.78 -22.75
C GLN A 190 -0.49 10.80 -22.90
N LYS A 191 0.04 11.15 -24.08
CA LYS A 191 1.49 11.27 -24.29
C LYS A 191 2.10 12.38 -23.43
N GLU A 192 1.43 13.52 -23.32
CA GLU A 192 1.86 14.62 -22.46
C GLU A 192 1.85 14.23 -20.98
N PHE A 193 0.83 13.49 -20.54
CA PHE A 193 0.75 12.93 -19.20
C PHE A 193 1.90 11.95 -18.93
N GLU A 194 2.15 11.01 -19.84
CA GLU A 194 3.27 10.06 -19.71
C GLU A 194 4.62 10.78 -19.65
N ALA A 195 4.83 11.79 -20.49
CA ALA A 195 6.04 12.62 -20.46
C ALA A 195 6.20 13.35 -19.11
N ARG A 196 5.12 13.91 -18.55
CA ARG A 196 5.15 14.57 -17.24
C ARG A 196 5.49 13.59 -16.11
N MET A 197 4.90 12.39 -16.12
CA MET A 197 5.18 11.35 -15.13
C MET A 197 6.64 10.90 -15.18
N LEU A 198 7.18 10.67 -16.38
CA LEU A 198 8.60 10.32 -16.56
C LEU A 198 9.53 11.48 -16.18
N GLY A 199 9.07 12.73 -16.30
CA GLY A 199 9.82 13.92 -15.86
C GLY A 199 10.04 14.02 -14.35
N VAL A 200 9.28 13.28 -13.52
CA VAL A 200 9.47 13.21 -12.07
C VAL A 200 10.66 12.31 -11.69
N LEU A 201 11.03 11.38 -12.57
CA LEU A 201 12.12 10.43 -12.35
C LEU A 201 13.48 11.09 -12.59
N THR A 202 14.48 10.66 -11.82
CA THR A 202 15.90 10.95 -12.08
C THR A 202 16.38 10.23 -13.34
N GLU A 203 17.54 10.63 -13.88
CA GLU A 203 18.10 9.98 -15.08
C GLU A 203 18.46 8.51 -14.81
N GLU A 204 18.97 8.19 -13.62
CA GLU A 204 19.24 6.83 -13.18
C GLU A 204 17.94 6.00 -13.11
N GLN A 205 16.86 6.58 -12.58
CA GLN A 205 15.55 5.94 -12.54
C GLN A 205 14.95 5.74 -13.93
N LYS A 206 15.12 6.68 -14.86
CA LYS A 206 14.67 6.53 -16.26
C LYS A 206 15.44 5.42 -16.97
N ALA A 207 16.75 5.30 -16.73
CA ALA A 207 17.57 4.22 -17.27
C ALA A 207 17.08 2.86 -16.76
N LYS A 208 16.88 2.74 -15.44
CA LYS A 208 16.35 1.52 -14.82
C LYS A 208 14.93 1.19 -15.29
N TRP A 209 14.06 2.20 -15.42
CA TRP A 209 12.73 2.05 -15.98
C TRP A 209 12.77 1.50 -17.41
N THR A 210 13.67 2.03 -18.25
CA THR A 210 13.86 1.54 -19.62
C THR A 210 14.33 0.09 -19.65
N GLU A 211 15.24 -0.30 -18.76
CA GLU A 211 15.68 -1.69 -18.61
C GLU A 211 14.53 -2.61 -18.16
N MET A 212 13.71 -2.16 -17.20
CA MET A 212 12.53 -2.89 -16.72
C MET A 212 11.46 -3.10 -17.80
N LEU A 213 11.34 -2.18 -18.77
CA LEU A 213 10.44 -2.36 -19.90
C LEU A 213 10.94 -3.47 -20.84
N GLY A 214 12.24 -3.63 -21.00
CA GLY A 214 12.83 -4.60 -21.93
C GLY A 214 12.50 -4.31 -23.41
N PRO A 215 12.70 -5.30 -24.31
CA PRO A 215 12.42 -5.14 -25.74
C PRO A 215 10.94 -4.82 -25.99
N PRO A 216 10.58 -4.01 -27.01
CA PRO A 216 9.19 -3.76 -27.36
C PRO A 216 8.37 -5.04 -27.47
N GLY A 217 7.21 -5.06 -26.85
CA GLY A 217 6.25 -6.15 -26.90
C GLY A 217 5.49 -6.17 -28.22
N PRO A 218 4.61 -7.16 -28.41
CA PRO A 218 3.75 -7.20 -29.57
C PRO A 218 2.77 -6.03 -29.50
N PRO A 219 2.36 -5.47 -30.65
CA PRO A 219 1.39 -4.38 -30.68
C PRO A 219 0.14 -4.79 -29.92
N ALA A 220 -0.40 -3.89 -29.10
CA ALA A 220 -1.66 -4.14 -28.43
C ALA A 220 -2.74 -4.46 -29.47
N PRO A 221 -3.70 -5.34 -29.16
CA PRO A 221 -4.82 -5.58 -30.07
C PRO A 221 -5.46 -4.24 -30.35
N ASP A 222 -5.75 -3.96 -31.62
CA ASP A 222 -6.57 -2.79 -31.94
C ASP A 222 -7.80 -2.85 -31.05
N PRO A 223 -8.13 -1.77 -30.30
CA PRO A 223 -9.36 -1.74 -29.53
C PRO A 223 -10.46 -1.90 -30.56
N GLY A 224 -10.96 -3.14 -30.68
CA GLY A 224 -11.90 -3.51 -31.73
C GLY A 224 -13.04 -2.52 -31.72
N PRO A 225 -13.69 -2.27 -32.87
CA PRO A 225 -14.77 -1.29 -32.96
C PRO A 225 -15.68 -1.51 -31.77
N VAL A 226 -15.72 -0.53 -30.86
CA VAL A 226 -16.48 -0.60 -29.60
C VAL A 226 -17.90 -0.84 -30.03
N PHE A 227 -18.29 -2.10 -30.07
CA PHE A 227 -19.49 -2.52 -30.78
C PHE A 227 -20.61 -1.78 -30.09
N GLY A 228 -21.23 -0.88 -30.85
CA GLY A 228 -21.97 0.23 -30.30
C GLY A 228 -22.91 -0.24 -29.20
N SER A 229 -23.01 0.58 -28.16
CA SER A 229 -24.22 0.74 -27.36
C SER A 229 -25.40 1.21 -28.26
N SER A 230 -25.58 0.54 -29.39
CA SER A 230 -26.59 0.73 -30.40
C SER A 230 -27.58 -0.40 -30.20
N GLY A 231 -28.54 -0.15 -29.30
CA GLY A 231 -29.74 -0.97 -29.20
C GLY A 231 -29.63 -2.17 -28.27
N PHE A 232 -29.58 -1.91 -26.96
CA PHE A 232 -30.51 -2.64 -26.09
C PHE A 232 -31.92 -2.12 -26.41
N GLY A 233 -32.36 -2.42 -27.64
CA GLY A 233 -33.71 -2.23 -28.09
C GLY A 233 -34.58 -3.15 -27.25
N SER A 234 -35.56 -2.53 -26.62
CA SER A 234 -36.86 -3.13 -26.33
C SER A 234 -37.28 -4.13 -27.43
N SER A 235 -36.89 -5.40 -27.29
CA SER A 235 -37.64 -6.55 -27.78
C SER A 235 -38.27 -7.16 -26.53
N GLY A 236 -39.53 -6.89 -26.23
CA GLY A 236 -40.60 -7.36 -27.10
C GLY A 236 -40.70 -8.86 -26.90
N PHE A 237 -41.52 -9.25 -25.93
CA PHE A 237 -42.07 -10.60 -25.83
C PHE A 237 -42.56 -11.04 -27.21
N ALA A 238 -41.89 -12.02 -27.80
CA ALA A 238 -42.46 -12.87 -28.83
C ALA A 238 -42.00 -14.30 -28.52
N PRO A 239 -42.93 -15.24 -28.26
CA PRO A 239 -42.60 -16.61 -27.92
C PRO A 239 -42.37 -17.42 -29.20
N GLY A 240 -41.42 -18.35 -29.14
CA GLY A 240 -41.51 -19.57 -29.93
C GLY A 240 -40.36 -19.89 -30.87
N THR A 241 -40.00 -21.17 -30.81
CA THR A 241 -39.14 -22.00 -31.69
C THR A 241 -37.68 -22.09 -31.22
N ALA A 242 -37.34 -23.06 -30.39
CA ALA A 242 -37.22 -24.50 -30.65
C ALA A 242 -36.05 -24.88 -31.58
N ARG A 243 -34.98 -25.34 -30.92
CA ARG A 243 -34.22 -26.57 -31.20
C ARG A 243 -33.29 -26.57 -32.44
N GLY A 244 -31.98 -26.46 -32.17
CA GLY A 244 -30.91 -26.89 -33.07
C GLY A 244 -29.70 -27.39 -32.26
N ASN A 245 -29.40 -28.67 -32.40
CA ASN A 245 -28.28 -29.41 -31.80
C ASN A 245 -26.97 -29.14 -32.57
N PRO A 246 -25.78 -29.24 -31.94
CA PRO A 246 -24.62 -29.75 -32.68
C PRO A 246 -23.83 -30.83 -31.92
N GLU A 247 -23.85 -32.04 -32.48
CA GLU A 247 -22.77 -33.01 -32.37
C GLU A 247 -21.64 -32.62 -33.33
N ALA A 248 -20.39 -32.67 -32.87
CA ALA A 248 -19.34 -33.56 -33.41
C ALA A 248 -17.92 -33.03 -33.10
N SER A 249 -17.27 -33.72 -32.16
CA SER A 249 -15.83 -33.88 -32.05
C SER A 249 -15.26 -34.47 -33.36
N SER A 250 -14.05 -34.18 -33.85
CA SER A 250 -12.78 -34.57 -33.25
C SER A 250 -11.70 -34.40 -34.34
N ARG A 251 -10.48 -33.97 -34.00
CA ARG A 251 -9.28 -34.39 -34.75
C ARG A 251 -8.01 -34.24 -33.90
N SER A 252 -7.22 -35.31 -33.96
CA SER A 252 -6.00 -35.56 -33.19
C SER A 252 -4.80 -34.79 -33.72
N ILE A 253 -3.85 -34.42 -32.84
CA ILE A 253 -2.45 -34.18 -33.24
C ILE A 253 -1.50 -34.96 -32.32
N ARG A 254 -0.61 -35.70 -33.00
CA ARG A 254 0.45 -36.60 -32.53
C ARG A 254 1.74 -35.78 -32.32
N GLY A 255 2.49 -36.10 -31.26
CA GLY A 255 3.63 -35.32 -30.77
C GLY A 255 5.02 -35.61 -31.36
N GLY A 256 6.06 -35.16 -30.63
CA GLY A 256 7.45 -35.61 -30.80
C GLY A 256 8.54 -34.59 -30.40
N THR A 257 9.16 -34.82 -29.22
CA THR A 257 10.62 -34.82 -28.88
C THR A 257 11.59 -33.76 -29.46
N GLY A 258 12.58 -33.20 -28.77
CA GLY A 258 13.26 -33.53 -27.51
C GLY A 258 14.36 -32.49 -27.20
N SER A 259 14.84 -32.49 -25.95
CA SER A 259 15.75 -31.50 -25.35
C SER A 259 17.13 -32.09 -25.06
N GLN A 260 18.18 -31.27 -25.18
CA GLN A 260 19.51 -31.49 -24.60
C GLN A 260 19.88 -30.27 -23.74
N VAL A 261 20.42 -30.51 -22.54
CA VAL A 261 20.84 -29.47 -21.59
C VAL A 261 22.31 -29.68 -21.22
N ALA A 262 23.11 -28.62 -21.37
CA ALA A 262 24.52 -28.55 -20.99
C ALA A 262 24.70 -28.01 -19.56
N GLY A 263 25.75 -28.46 -18.87
CA GLY A 263 26.05 -28.16 -17.46
C GLY A 263 26.49 -26.71 -17.20
N PHE A 264 26.10 -26.18 -16.04
CA PHE A 264 26.38 -24.81 -15.60
C PHE A 264 27.06 -24.81 -14.23
N GLN A 265 28.05 -23.93 -14.04
CA GLN A 265 28.91 -23.85 -12.85
C GLN A 265 28.90 -22.40 -12.32
N ILE A 266 28.66 -22.21 -11.02
CA ILE A 266 28.45 -20.89 -10.41
C ILE A 266 29.73 -20.43 -9.68
N PRO A 267 30.27 -19.23 -9.96
CA PRO A 267 31.42 -18.68 -9.25
C PRO A 267 31.03 -18.08 -7.89
N LEU A 268 31.92 -18.19 -6.91
CA LEU A 268 31.76 -17.65 -5.56
C LEU A 268 32.49 -16.30 -5.40
N PRO A 269 31.93 -15.34 -4.66
CA PRO A 269 32.59 -14.06 -4.39
C PRO A 269 33.66 -14.20 -3.32
N THR A 270 34.87 -13.73 -3.63
CA THR A 270 36.03 -13.67 -2.75
C THR A 270 36.33 -12.23 -2.34
N SER A 271 35.74 -11.76 -1.24
CA SER A 271 36.35 -10.81 -0.27
C SER A 271 35.28 -10.10 0.57
N TYR A 272 35.64 -9.78 1.81
CA TYR A 272 34.76 -9.25 2.86
C TYR A 272 35.17 -7.80 3.17
N GLY A 273 34.26 -6.84 2.96
CA GLY A 273 34.42 -5.45 3.38
C GLY A 273 33.05 -4.78 3.53
N MET A 274 32.82 -4.14 4.69
CA MET A 274 31.72 -3.24 5.08
C MET A 274 30.33 -3.47 4.44
N ILE A 275 29.39 -3.97 5.26
CA ILE A 275 28.05 -4.44 4.87
C ILE A 275 27.14 -3.27 4.44
N ASP A 276 26.84 -3.21 3.15
CA ASP A 276 25.78 -2.43 2.50
C ASP A 276 24.56 -3.32 2.18
N ASP A 277 23.44 -2.73 1.77
CA ASP A 277 22.19 -3.46 1.45
C ASP A 277 22.39 -4.50 0.30
N GLU A 278 23.41 -4.32 -0.54
CA GLU A 278 23.81 -5.31 -1.57
C GLU A 278 24.34 -6.62 -0.96
N SER A 279 25.01 -6.55 0.20
CA SER A 279 25.42 -7.74 0.95
C SER A 279 24.25 -8.57 1.45
N ILE A 280 23.07 -7.99 1.70
CA ILE A 280 21.89 -8.72 2.19
C ILE A 280 21.26 -9.54 1.05
N ALA A 281 21.16 -8.96 -0.14
CA ALA A 281 20.65 -9.66 -1.32
C ALA A 281 21.54 -10.86 -1.70
N GLY A 282 22.86 -10.69 -1.64
CA GLY A 282 23.81 -11.79 -1.86
C GLY A 282 23.69 -12.92 -0.84
N GLN A 283 23.44 -12.59 0.43
CA GLN A 283 23.21 -13.59 1.48
C GLN A 283 21.88 -14.34 1.32
N ILE A 284 20.81 -13.66 0.87
CA ILE A 284 19.51 -14.30 0.56
C ILE A 284 19.66 -15.28 -0.61
N GLN A 285 20.37 -14.87 -1.68
CA GLN A 285 20.64 -15.75 -2.83
C GLN A 285 21.47 -16.98 -2.44
N PHE A 286 22.45 -16.80 -1.55
CA PHE A 286 23.24 -17.92 -1.02
C PHE A 286 22.38 -18.93 -0.25
N ILE A 287 21.44 -18.46 0.59
CA ILE A 287 20.51 -19.34 1.32
C ILE A 287 19.56 -20.08 0.38
N ALA A 288 18.99 -19.40 -0.60
CA ALA A 288 18.14 -20.04 -1.61
C ALA A 288 18.90 -21.14 -2.38
N ALA A 289 20.19 -20.91 -2.68
CA ALA A 289 21.04 -21.91 -3.30
C ALA A 289 21.29 -23.13 -2.38
N LEU A 290 21.48 -22.90 -1.08
CA LEU A 290 21.61 -23.98 -0.08
C LEU A 290 20.33 -24.81 0.06
N GLU A 291 19.16 -24.19 0.08
CA GLU A 291 17.86 -24.87 0.14
C GLU A 291 17.62 -25.75 -1.10
N VAL A 292 17.95 -25.24 -2.29
CA VAL A 292 17.89 -26.00 -3.54
C VAL A 292 18.87 -27.19 -3.52
N HIS A 293 20.05 -27.03 -2.92
CA HIS A 293 21.01 -28.12 -2.76
C HIS A 293 20.52 -29.19 -1.75
N ALA A 294 19.93 -28.77 -0.63
CA ALA A 294 19.36 -29.65 0.38
C ALA A 294 18.16 -30.44 -0.17
N ALA A 295 17.26 -29.79 -0.92
CA ALA A 295 16.12 -30.44 -1.59
C ALA A 295 16.56 -31.49 -2.62
N ARG A 296 17.77 -31.37 -3.17
CA ARG A 296 18.38 -32.36 -4.08
C ARG A 296 19.13 -33.48 -3.36
N GLY A 297 19.03 -33.57 -2.04
CA GLY A 297 19.66 -34.63 -1.23
C GLY A 297 21.18 -34.59 -1.21
N ARG A 298 21.81 -33.45 -1.57
CA ARG A 298 23.27 -33.32 -1.55
C ARG A 298 23.71 -32.81 -0.18
N THR A 299 24.57 -33.57 0.48
CA THR A 299 25.24 -33.14 1.71
C THR A 299 26.30 -32.09 1.37
N LEU A 300 26.12 -30.87 1.86
CA LEU A 300 27.14 -29.83 1.82
C LEU A 300 27.97 -29.88 3.10
N SER A 301 29.28 -30.03 2.99
CA SER A 301 30.18 -29.87 4.13
C SER A 301 30.41 -28.38 4.35
N LEU A 302 29.68 -27.81 5.32
CA LEU A 302 29.91 -26.44 5.77
C LEU A 302 30.98 -26.44 6.86
N ASN A 303 31.87 -25.45 6.83
CA ASN A 303 32.81 -25.24 7.94
C ASN A 303 32.09 -24.59 9.14
N ARG A 304 32.74 -24.59 10.32
CA ARG A 304 32.16 -24.07 11.56
C ARG A 304 31.70 -22.60 11.45
N ASP A 305 32.46 -21.78 10.73
CA ASP A 305 32.17 -20.36 10.56
C ASP A 305 30.92 -20.13 9.68
N GLN A 306 30.75 -20.95 8.64
CA GLN A 306 29.56 -20.96 7.78
C GLN A 306 28.30 -21.39 8.55
N VAL A 307 28.43 -22.40 9.43
CA VAL A 307 27.32 -22.81 10.30
C VAL A 307 26.92 -21.70 11.27
N GLN A 308 27.90 -20.99 11.84
CA GLN A 308 27.63 -19.86 12.73
C GLN A 308 26.96 -18.69 12.01
N LEU A 309 27.42 -18.38 10.79
CA LEU A 309 26.81 -17.35 9.94
C LEU A 309 25.35 -17.65 9.62
N LEU A 310 25.05 -18.89 9.20
CA LEU A 310 23.68 -19.33 8.91
C LEU A 310 22.79 -19.26 10.16
N THR A 311 23.33 -19.62 11.32
CA THR A 311 22.60 -19.54 12.60
C THR A 311 22.24 -18.09 12.94
N ASN A 312 23.20 -17.17 12.81
CA ASN A 312 22.96 -15.75 13.08
C ASN A 312 21.95 -15.14 12.09
N LEU A 313 22.04 -15.53 10.81
CA LEU A 313 21.15 -15.03 9.78
C LEU A 313 19.72 -15.56 9.95
N GLN A 314 19.57 -16.84 10.32
CA GLN A 314 18.27 -17.41 10.64
C GLN A 314 17.63 -16.77 11.86
N ALA A 315 18.40 -16.45 12.90
CA ALA A 315 17.92 -15.67 14.04
C ALA A 315 17.40 -14.28 13.61
N ARG A 316 18.08 -13.63 12.66
CA ARG A 316 17.68 -12.33 12.11
C ARG A 316 16.40 -12.41 11.27
N ILE A 317 16.27 -13.43 10.41
CA ILE A 317 15.03 -13.67 9.66
C ILE A 317 13.86 -13.89 10.61
N GLN A 318 14.05 -14.69 11.66
CA GLN A 318 13.01 -14.92 12.67
C GLN A 318 12.65 -13.64 13.43
N PHE A 319 13.63 -12.78 13.73
CA PHE A 319 13.39 -11.47 14.33
C PHE A 319 12.54 -10.58 13.42
N ASP A 320 12.88 -10.48 12.13
CA ASP A 320 12.15 -9.64 11.17
C ASP A 320 10.71 -10.15 10.94
N GLN A 321 10.52 -11.47 10.91
CA GLN A 321 9.19 -12.08 10.84
C GLN A 321 8.33 -11.72 12.06
N ARG A 322 8.89 -11.82 13.28
CA ARG A 322 8.20 -11.42 14.52
C ARG A 322 7.90 -9.93 14.56
N LEU A 323 8.82 -9.10 14.09
CA LEU A 323 8.62 -7.65 14.02
C LEU A 323 7.49 -7.28 13.03
N ASN A 324 7.41 -7.98 11.89
CA ASN A 324 6.34 -7.78 10.92
C ASN A 324 4.98 -8.26 11.45
N SER A 325 4.92 -9.38 12.17
CA SER A 325 3.68 -9.81 12.83
C SER A 325 3.21 -8.80 13.88
N LEU A 326 4.15 -8.22 14.65
CA LEU A 326 3.83 -7.14 15.60
C LEU A 326 3.26 -5.90 14.90
N ARG A 327 3.84 -5.48 13.77
CA ARG A 327 3.35 -4.35 12.98
C ARG A 327 1.95 -4.59 12.41
N GLN A 328 1.69 -5.81 11.96
CA GLN A 328 0.37 -6.21 11.48
C GLN A 328 -0.66 -6.12 12.63
N ARG A 329 -0.36 -6.72 13.79
CA ARG A 329 -1.22 -6.65 14.97
C ARG A 329 -1.45 -5.22 15.45
N LEU A 330 -0.42 -4.37 15.43
CA LEU A 330 -0.53 -2.93 15.73
C LEU A 330 -1.49 -2.21 14.78
N THR A 331 -1.50 -2.61 13.51
CA THR A 331 -2.41 -2.06 12.50
C THR A 331 -3.84 -2.54 12.74
N GLU A 332 -4.03 -3.83 12.98
CA GLU A 332 -5.33 -4.44 13.30
C GLU A 332 -5.95 -3.84 14.57
N ALA A 333 -5.16 -3.65 15.62
CA ALA A 333 -5.60 -3.03 16.87
C ALA A 333 -5.96 -1.56 16.68
N ARG A 334 -5.19 -0.82 15.86
CA ARG A 334 -5.53 0.56 15.52
C ARG A 334 -6.84 0.63 14.77
N THR A 335 -7.07 -0.25 13.80
CA THR A 335 -8.37 -0.32 13.10
C THR A 335 -9.50 -0.74 14.04
N PHE A 336 -9.25 -1.64 14.99
CA PHE A 336 -10.24 -2.04 15.99
C PHE A 336 -10.60 -0.87 16.92
N ALA A 337 -9.60 -0.13 17.42
CA ALA A 337 -9.81 1.06 18.26
C ALA A 337 -10.51 2.19 17.49
N GLU A 338 -10.22 2.37 16.20
CA GLU A 338 -10.87 3.36 15.33
C GLU A 338 -12.31 2.94 14.96
N CYS A 339 -12.62 1.64 14.88
CA CYS A 339 -13.97 1.12 14.67
C CYS A 339 -14.82 1.04 15.95
N ALA A 340 -14.19 0.90 17.13
CA ALA A 340 -14.86 0.71 18.42
C ALA A 340 -15.20 2.03 19.14
N ALA A 341 -15.67 3.05 18.40
CA ALA A 341 -16.20 4.29 18.96
C ALA A 341 -17.55 4.12 19.71
N VAL A 342 -17.95 2.89 20.01
CA VAL A 342 -19.11 2.57 20.84
C VAL A 342 -18.66 1.76 22.07
N ARG A 343 -18.52 2.48 23.19
CA ARG A 343 -18.49 2.06 24.61
C ARG A 343 -17.16 1.61 25.26
N THR A 344 -17.19 1.77 26.58
CA THR A 344 -16.21 1.58 27.66
C THR A 344 -15.36 0.30 27.66
N GLU A 345 -15.71 -0.72 26.87
CA GLU A 345 -14.96 -1.98 26.77
C GLU A 345 -13.58 -1.82 26.09
N SER A 346 -13.41 -0.78 25.26
CA SER A 346 -12.18 -0.53 24.51
C SER A 346 -10.96 -0.16 25.37
N CYS A 347 -11.16 0.25 26.63
CA CYS A 347 -10.07 0.72 27.48
C CYS A 347 -9.36 -0.41 28.22
N CYS A 348 -10.13 -1.36 28.75
CA CYS A 348 -9.58 -2.60 29.29
C CYS A 348 -8.87 -3.39 28.17
N ALA A 349 -9.46 -3.45 26.98
CA ALA A 349 -8.84 -4.10 25.81
C ALA A 349 -7.52 -3.44 25.40
N LEU A 350 -7.44 -2.10 25.42
CA LEU A 350 -6.20 -1.39 25.06
C LEU A 350 -5.11 -1.56 26.14
N GLU A 351 -5.48 -1.62 27.43
CA GLU A 351 -4.54 -1.88 28.53
C GLU A 351 -3.98 -3.31 28.49
N GLU A 352 -4.84 -4.31 28.33
CA GLU A 352 -4.44 -5.72 28.17
C GLU A 352 -3.52 -5.88 26.95
N TRP A 353 -3.86 -5.24 25.84
CA TRP A 353 -3.09 -5.32 24.61
C TRP A 353 -1.74 -4.60 24.68
N ASN A 354 -1.67 -3.44 25.35
CA ASN A 354 -0.39 -2.78 25.60
C ASN A 354 0.53 -3.65 26.48
N ALA A 355 -0.03 -4.32 27.49
CA ALA A 355 0.72 -5.25 28.32
C ALA A 355 1.22 -6.46 27.53
N GLU A 356 0.41 -7.00 26.62
CA GLU A 356 0.80 -8.08 25.72
C GLU A 356 1.94 -7.65 24.79
N ILE A 357 1.82 -6.49 24.13
CA ILE A 357 2.88 -5.97 23.25
C ILE A 357 4.18 -5.76 24.01
N GLU A 358 4.14 -5.19 25.22
CA GLU A 358 5.38 -5.01 25.97
C GLU A 358 6.02 -6.33 26.36
N THR A 359 5.21 -7.34 26.67
CA THR A 359 5.69 -8.71 26.89
C THR A 359 6.35 -9.26 25.63
N GLU A 360 5.72 -9.12 24.46
CA GLU A 360 6.28 -9.56 23.18
C GLU A 360 7.55 -8.77 22.81
N LEU A 361 7.57 -7.45 23.02
CA LEU A 361 8.73 -6.60 22.79
C LEU A 361 9.89 -7.02 23.69
N ARG A 362 9.65 -7.25 24.99
CA ARG A 362 10.69 -7.77 25.91
C ARG A 362 11.25 -9.11 25.44
N MET A 363 10.40 -10.03 24.98
CA MET A 363 10.85 -11.31 24.43
C MET A 363 11.69 -11.16 23.16
N ILE A 364 11.45 -10.11 22.37
CA ILE A 364 12.12 -9.89 21.09
C ILE A 364 13.44 -9.13 21.26
N VAL A 365 13.43 -8.02 22.00
CA VAL A 365 14.62 -7.16 22.15
C VAL A 365 15.46 -7.52 23.37
N GLY A 366 14.92 -8.23 24.35
CA GLY A 366 15.55 -8.48 25.65
C GLY A 366 15.18 -7.42 26.69
N ASP A 367 15.27 -7.77 27.98
CA ASP A 367 14.89 -6.87 29.08
C ASP A 367 15.76 -5.60 29.14
N GLN A 368 17.05 -5.72 28.81
CA GLN A 368 18.00 -4.61 28.88
C GLN A 368 17.73 -3.56 27.79
N GLU A 369 17.52 -4.00 26.55
CA GLU A 369 17.15 -3.17 25.41
C GLU A 369 15.77 -2.57 25.61
N PHE A 370 14.82 -3.35 26.12
CA PHE A 370 13.49 -2.84 26.45
C PHE A 370 13.56 -1.72 27.50
N ALA A 371 14.40 -1.87 28.53
CA ALA A 371 14.62 -0.83 29.53
C ALA A 371 15.16 0.47 28.92
N ARG A 372 15.95 0.41 27.84
CA ARG A 372 16.42 1.58 27.08
C ARG A 372 15.32 2.23 26.23
N LEU A 373 14.37 1.44 25.73
CA LEU A 373 13.26 1.93 24.91
C LEU A 373 12.11 2.49 25.74
N ARG A 374 11.96 2.02 26.98
CA ARG A 374 10.82 2.35 27.85
C ARG A 374 10.60 3.86 28.04
N PRO A 375 11.61 4.71 28.26
CA PRO A 375 11.39 6.16 28.37
C PRO A 375 10.81 6.79 27.11
N ALA A 376 11.24 6.35 25.92
CA ALA A 376 10.68 6.82 24.65
C ALA A 376 9.22 6.38 24.46
N ILE A 377 8.87 5.16 24.91
CA ILE A 377 7.49 4.66 24.93
C ILE A 377 6.64 5.52 25.88
N LEU A 378 7.09 5.73 27.12
CA LEU A 378 6.38 6.54 28.10
C LEU A 378 6.22 7.99 27.65
N LYS A 379 7.26 8.59 27.05
CA LYS A 379 7.22 9.95 26.49
C LYS A 379 6.20 10.08 25.35
N ARG A 380 6.09 9.05 24.50
CA ARG A 380 5.10 9.01 23.42
C ARG A 380 3.68 8.81 23.95
N GLN A 381 3.52 8.00 25.00
CA GLN A 381 2.24 7.78 25.67
C GLN A 381 1.81 9.00 26.50
N GLY A 382 2.75 9.84 26.96
CA GLY A 382 2.45 10.99 27.79
C GLY A 382 1.84 10.59 29.14
N LEU A 383 1.05 11.48 29.75
CA LEU A 383 0.44 11.24 31.06
C LEU A 383 -0.61 10.11 31.05
N TRP A 384 -1.06 9.68 29.87
CA TRP A 384 -1.93 8.50 29.70
C TRP A 384 -1.26 7.21 30.21
N ALA A 385 0.07 7.16 30.28
CA ALA A 385 0.76 5.99 30.81
C ALA A 385 0.57 5.83 32.32
N LEU A 386 0.16 6.89 33.05
CA LEU A 386 -0.05 6.84 34.50
C LEU A 386 -1.18 5.90 34.92
N THR A 387 -2.10 5.56 34.02
CA THR A 387 -3.20 4.64 34.32
C THR A 387 -2.83 3.17 34.13
N ARG A 388 -1.66 2.90 33.54
CA ARG A 388 -1.15 1.54 33.40
C ARG A 388 -0.74 0.99 34.76
N SER A 389 -1.05 -0.27 35.00
CA SER A 389 -0.79 -0.96 36.27
C SER A 389 0.70 -1.01 36.63
N ASP A 390 1.59 -1.19 35.65
CA ASP A 390 3.04 -1.25 35.87
C ASP A 390 3.64 0.10 36.26
N VAL A 391 3.24 1.17 35.56
CA VAL A 391 3.66 2.55 35.86
C VAL A 391 3.09 3.00 37.21
N ALA A 392 1.83 2.67 37.48
CA ALA A 392 1.19 2.96 38.76
C ALA A 392 1.88 2.23 39.93
N ALA A 393 2.33 0.99 39.73
CA ALA A 393 3.11 0.24 40.71
C ALA A 393 4.50 0.86 40.94
N GLU A 394 5.19 1.26 39.88
CA GLU A 394 6.52 1.89 39.96
C GLU A 394 6.48 3.24 40.68
N LEU A 395 5.48 4.08 40.39
CA LEU A 395 5.25 5.37 41.05
C LEU A 395 4.54 5.22 42.41
N LYS A 396 4.20 3.99 42.81
CA LYS A 396 3.49 3.69 44.06
C LYS A 396 2.22 4.53 44.23
N LEU A 397 1.43 4.64 43.16
CA LEU A 397 0.16 5.38 43.21
C LEU A 397 -0.82 4.67 44.15
N SER A 398 -1.45 5.43 45.05
CA SER A 398 -2.52 4.91 45.91
C SER A 398 -3.75 4.52 45.09
N ASP A 399 -4.61 3.66 45.64
CA ASP A 399 -5.84 3.26 44.96
C ASP A 399 -6.74 4.46 44.65
N GLU A 400 -6.76 5.46 45.55
CA GLU A 400 -7.49 6.71 45.35
C GLU A 400 -6.90 7.57 44.22
N GLN A 401 -5.58 7.68 44.12
CA GLN A 401 -4.92 8.36 42.99
C GLN A 401 -5.23 7.65 41.67
N ARG A 402 -5.21 6.32 41.65
CA ARG A 402 -5.54 5.52 40.45
C ARG A 402 -6.97 5.77 40.00
N GLU A 403 -7.91 5.84 40.93
CA GLU A 403 -9.32 6.10 40.60
C GLU A 403 -9.53 7.55 40.11
N GLN A 404 -8.90 8.54 40.75
CA GLN A 404 -8.91 9.93 40.27
C GLN A 404 -8.34 10.06 38.85
N LEU A 405 -7.24 9.37 38.54
CA LEU A 405 -6.68 9.36 37.19
C LEU A 405 -7.66 8.76 36.17
N LYS A 406 -8.35 7.66 36.50
CA LYS A 406 -9.38 7.07 35.63
C LYS A 406 -10.58 7.99 35.41
N GLU A 407 -10.99 8.73 36.44
CA GLU A 407 -12.06 9.73 36.31
C GLU A 407 -11.65 10.84 35.34
N ILE A 408 -10.44 11.40 35.51
CA ILE A 408 -9.89 12.42 34.60
C ILE A 408 -9.79 11.88 33.16
N LEU A 409 -9.41 10.61 32.96
CA LEU A 409 -9.42 9.97 31.64
C LEU A 409 -10.82 9.94 31.01
N ASN A 410 -11.84 9.57 31.80
CA ASN A 410 -13.21 9.46 31.32
C ASN A 410 -13.79 10.83 30.98
N ASP A 411 -13.48 11.86 31.76
CA ASP A 411 -13.86 13.24 31.44
C ASP A 411 -13.22 13.70 30.12
N TYR A 412 -11.93 13.41 29.92
CA TYR A 412 -11.27 13.73 28.66
C TYR A 412 -11.91 13.01 27.47
N ARG A 413 -12.23 11.72 27.61
CA ARG A 413 -12.89 10.95 26.54
C ARG A 413 -14.23 11.55 26.18
N THR A 414 -15.00 11.96 27.18
CA THR A 414 -16.30 12.63 26.98
C THR A 414 -16.09 13.94 26.22
N ALA A 415 -15.17 14.79 26.68
CA ALA A 415 -14.84 16.05 26.00
C ALA A 415 -14.30 15.84 24.58
N ALA A 416 -13.51 14.80 24.34
CA ALA A 416 -12.97 14.45 23.03
C ALA A 416 -14.05 13.91 22.09
N ALA A 417 -15.06 13.21 22.61
CA ALA A 417 -16.21 12.73 21.83
C ALA A 417 -17.17 13.87 21.44
N GLU A 418 -17.28 14.91 22.27
CA GLU A 418 -18.05 16.12 21.97
C GLU A 418 -17.34 17.07 20.99
N ALA A 419 -16.02 16.91 20.82
CA ALA A 419 -15.26 17.72 19.89
C ALA A 419 -15.65 17.41 18.42
N PRO A 420 -15.74 18.42 17.54
CA PRO A 420 -16.02 18.19 16.13
C PRO A 420 -15.04 17.19 15.52
N VAL A 421 -15.57 16.21 14.78
CA VAL A 421 -14.75 15.21 14.07
C VAL A 421 -13.76 15.90 13.11
N ASP A 422 -14.09 17.08 12.60
CA ASP A 422 -13.26 17.81 11.66
C ASP A 422 -12.31 18.83 12.33
N ALA A 423 -12.26 18.86 13.68
CA ALA A 423 -11.40 19.78 14.41
C ALA A 423 -9.92 19.55 14.05
N PRO A 424 -9.18 20.60 13.62
CA PRO A 424 -7.76 20.51 13.33
C PRO A 424 -6.96 19.87 14.48
N ARG A 425 -5.93 19.09 14.15
CA ARG A 425 -5.06 18.41 15.14
C ARG A 425 -4.54 19.34 16.27
N PRO A 426 -4.18 20.61 16.03
CA PRO A 426 -3.80 21.53 17.10
C PRO A 426 -4.93 21.82 18.11
N GLU A 427 -6.18 21.84 17.65
CA GLU A 427 -7.35 22.12 18.49
C GLU A 427 -7.68 20.93 19.39
N ARG A 428 -7.56 19.70 18.86
CA ARG A 428 -7.64 18.47 19.67
C ARG A 428 -6.54 18.41 20.74
N SER A 429 -5.35 18.92 20.44
CA SER A 429 -4.24 18.96 21.41
C SER A 429 -4.50 19.96 22.54
N ARG A 430 -5.21 21.06 22.27
CA ARG A 430 -5.63 22.02 23.30
C ARG A 430 -6.66 21.43 24.26
N LEU A 431 -7.47 20.48 23.80
CA LEU A 431 -8.40 19.77 24.67
C LEU A 431 -7.67 18.92 25.71
N ALA A 432 -6.50 18.35 25.40
CA ALA A 432 -5.75 17.50 26.33
C ALA A 432 -5.10 18.28 27.48
N ALA A 433 -4.59 19.49 27.22
CA ALA A 433 -3.83 20.30 28.18
C ALA A 433 -4.47 20.46 29.58
N PRO A 434 -5.77 20.82 29.74
CA PRO A 434 -6.38 20.93 31.06
C PRO A 434 -6.46 19.59 31.80
N PHE A 435 -6.61 18.47 31.10
CA PHE A 435 -6.64 17.14 31.72
C PHE A 435 -5.25 16.68 32.12
N GLU A 436 -4.24 16.97 31.29
CA GLU A 436 -2.84 16.74 31.64
C GLU A 436 -2.45 17.48 32.93
N GLN A 437 -2.90 18.73 33.08
CA GLN A 437 -2.68 19.48 34.31
C GLN A 437 -3.37 18.82 35.51
N LYS A 438 -4.65 18.44 35.40
CA LYS A 438 -5.38 17.73 36.46
C LYS A 438 -4.68 16.43 36.87
N MET A 439 -4.16 15.65 35.91
CA MET A 439 -3.41 14.42 36.22
C MET A 439 -2.14 14.70 37.02
N LEU A 440 -1.42 15.77 36.70
CA LEU A 440 -0.25 16.18 37.46
C LEU A 440 -0.60 16.64 38.87
N GLU A 441 -1.78 17.22 39.09
CA GLU A 441 -2.25 17.65 40.41
C GLU A 441 -2.58 16.47 41.33
N VAL A 442 -3.01 15.33 40.78
CA VAL A 442 -3.21 14.06 41.52
C VAL A 442 -1.90 13.49 42.06
N LEU A 443 -0.78 13.75 41.37
CA LEU A 443 0.54 13.25 41.75
C LEU A 443 1.18 14.11 42.85
N THR A 444 1.83 13.44 43.81
CA THR A 444 2.73 14.11 44.76
C THR A 444 3.94 14.71 44.05
N ILE A 445 4.64 15.65 44.72
CA ILE A 445 5.86 16.27 44.17
C ILE A 445 6.92 15.21 43.85
N GLU A 446 7.08 14.20 44.71
CA GLU A 446 8.02 13.10 44.51
C GLU A 446 7.64 12.25 43.29
N GLN A 447 6.36 11.88 43.14
CA GLN A 447 5.86 11.12 42.00
C GLN A 447 6.02 11.89 40.69
N ARG A 448 5.76 13.19 40.66
CA ARG A 448 6.01 14.04 39.48
C ARG A 448 7.48 14.04 39.07
N THR A 449 8.37 14.09 40.06
CA THR A 449 9.82 14.05 39.82
C THR A 449 10.25 12.68 39.27
N GLN A 450 9.72 11.60 39.82
CA GLN A 450 9.98 10.23 39.33
C GLN A 450 9.45 10.03 37.91
N TRP A 451 8.23 10.49 37.63
CA TRP A 451 7.63 10.44 36.28
C TRP A 451 8.48 11.18 35.24
N LYS A 452 8.96 12.38 35.59
CA LYS A 452 9.89 13.14 34.73
C LYS A 452 11.18 12.37 34.48
N ALA A 453 11.78 11.80 35.52
CA ALA A 453 12.99 10.98 35.39
C ALA A 453 12.76 9.71 34.54
N ALA A 454 11.56 9.10 34.62
CA ALA A 454 11.22 7.92 33.83
C ALA A 454 11.02 8.21 32.34
N THR A 455 10.67 9.44 31.97
CA THR A 455 10.41 9.86 30.59
C THR A 455 11.59 10.55 29.91
N GLU A 456 12.59 11.00 30.67
CA GLU A 456 13.78 11.72 30.17
C GLU A 456 15.06 10.87 30.07
N ARG A 457 15.08 9.66 30.63
CA ARG A 457 16.21 8.71 30.50
C ARG A 457 16.34 8.15 29.08
#